data_AF-A0A6I3KQB8-F1
#
_entry.id   AF-A0A6I3KQB8-F1
#
_cell.length_a   1.000
_cell.length_b   1.000
_cell.length_c   1.000
_cell.angle_alpha   90.00
_cell.angle_beta   90.00
_cell.angle_gamma   90.00
#
_symmetry.space_group_name_H-M   'P 1'
#
loop_
_entity.id
_entity.type
_entity.pdbx_description
1 polymer ?
#
loop_
_entity_poly.entity_id
_entity_poly.type
_entity_poly.pdbx_seq_one_letter_code
_entity_poly.pdbx_strand_id
1 'polypeptide(L)'
;MQPTMPHQPGSRPELPLEAPSRVGLRGVFELTPEAHIERTIDQLAALLISVSRNNQYEGRDPACIPDNLASGFVADLLGVDIGMLTDALIALQQRGLVRAEGHGLRLTNMSALERLAS
;
A
#
# COMPACT_ATOMS: atom_id res chain seq x y z
N MET A 1 3.75 80.29 -4.32
CA MET A 1 4.73 79.30 -4.81
C MET A 1 5.82 79.14 -3.76
N GLN A 2 5.82 78.02 -3.04
CA GLN A 2 6.85 77.56 -2.09
C GLN A 2 6.62 76.03 -1.84
N PRO A 3 7.64 75.28 -1.40
CA PRO A 3 8.10 74.08 -2.11
C PRO A 3 7.66 72.74 -1.51
N THR A 4 7.64 71.71 -2.35
CA THR A 4 7.58 70.29 -1.96
C THR A 4 8.89 69.88 -1.26
N MET A 5 8.77 69.35 -0.04
CA MET A 5 9.85 68.65 0.68
C MET A 5 9.42 67.18 0.88
N PRO A 6 10.34 66.20 0.74
CA PRO A 6 10.01 64.77 0.81
C PRO A 6 9.83 64.29 2.26
N HIS A 7 8.90 63.36 2.46
CA HIS A 7 8.67 62.68 3.73
C HIS A 7 9.86 61.79 4.13
N GLN A 8 10.28 61.91 5.38
CA GLN A 8 11.34 61.14 6.04
C GLN A 8 10.83 59.74 6.44
N PRO A 9 11.63 58.66 6.31
CA PRO A 9 11.19 57.30 6.56
C PRO A 9 11.14 57.00 8.07
N GLY A 10 9.95 56.64 8.56
CA GLY A 10 9.73 56.16 9.92
C GLY A 10 10.12 54.69 10.04
N SER A 11 11.09 54.43 10.92
CA SER A 11 11.61 53.13 11.32
C SER A 11 10.51 52.20 11.86
N ARG A 12 10.49 50.95 11.38
CA ARG A 12 9.98 49.81 12.17
C ARG A 12 10.83 48.58 11.86
N PRO A 13 11.44 47.94 12.88
CA PRO A 13 12.23 46.74 12.67
C PRO A 13 11.27 45.55 12.50
N GLU A 14 11.09 45.07 11.28
CA GLU A 14 10.49 43.75 11.06
C GLU A 14 11.59 42.70 11.24
N LEU A 15 11.52 42.03 12.38
CA LEU A 15 12.35 40.89 12.75
C LEU A 15 12.19 39.75 11.72
N PRO A 16 13.21 38.88 11.56
CA PRO A 16 13.15 37.77 10.62
C PRO A 16 12.00 36.82 10.97
N LEU A 17 11.09 36.60 10.03
CA LEU A 17 10.11 35.52 10.06
C LEU A 17 10.83 34.19 9.77
N GLU A 18 11.70 33.77 10.68
CA GLU A 18 12.24 32.41 10.74
C GLU A 18 11.71 31.74 12.01
N ALA A 19 10.51 31.19 11.91
CA ALA A 19 10.10 29.99 12.64
C ALA A 19 8.78 29.46 12.08
N PRO A 20 8.79 28.25 11.51
CA PRO A 20 7.75 27.28 11.81
C PRO A 20 8.24 26.41 12.96
N SER A 21 7.77 26.72 14.18
CA SER A 21 7.80 25.76 15.28
C SER A 21 6.85 24.60 14.98
N ARG A 22 7.46 23.45 14.71
CA ARG A 22 7.21 22.16 15.38
C ARG A 22 5.81 21.53 15.31
N VAL A 23 5.86 20.29 14.79
CA VAL A 23 5.09 19.08 15.20
C VAL A 23 3.80 18.78 14.42
N GLY A 24 3.96 17.88 13.45
CA GLY A 24 3.09 16.71 13.24
C GLY A 24 4.02 15.51 12.99
N LEU A 25 4.42 14.81 14.05
CA LEU A 25 3.91 13.47 14.38
C LEU A 25 3.85 12.50 13.19
N ARG A 26 4.68 11.46 13.32
CA ARG A 26 4.74 10.22 12.54
C ARG A 26 5.18 10.42 11.10
N GLY A 27 6.43 10.07 10.84
CA GLY A 27 6.80 9.43 9.59
C GLY A 27 5.97 8.15 9.43
N VAL A 28 4.71 8.31 9.02
CA VAL A 28 4.09 7.35 8.12
C VAL A 28 4.93 7.55 6.86
N PHE A 29 5.88 6.65 6.61
CA PHE A 29 6.59 6.63 5.35
C PHE A 29 5.51 6.70 4.26
N GLU A 30 5.40 7.83 3.56
CA GLU A 30 4.75 7.87 2.26
C GLU A 30 5.59 6.98 1.35
N LEU A 31 5.31 5.68 1.44
CA LEU A 31 5.77 4.72 0.47
C LEU A 31 5.27 5.24 -0.87
N THR A 32 6.17 5.31 -1.84
CA THR A 32 5.77 5.56 -3.21
C THR A 32 4.69 4.54 -3.60
N PRO A 33 3.76 4.86 -4.52
CA PRO A 33 2.72 3.92 -4.95
C PRO A 33 3.27 2.53 -5.33
N GLU A 34 4.49 2.52 -5.88
CA GLU A 34 5.26 1.33 -6.23
C GLU A 34 5.70 0.51 -5.00
N ALA A 35 6.17 1.16 -3.94
CA ALA A 35 6.53 0.47 -2.70
C ALA A 35 5.29 0.00 -1.91
N HIS A 36 4.15 0.68 -2.08
CA HIS A 36 2.88 0.26 -1.51
C HIS A 36 2.37 -1.03 -2.17
N ILE A 37 2.42 -1.11 -3.51
CA ILE A 37 1.96 -2.32 -4.23
C ILE A 37 2.84 -3.53 -3.92
N GLU A 38 4.17 -3.40 -3.86
CA GLU A 38 5.04 -4.53 -3.52
C GLU A 38 4.75 -5.04 -2.10
N ARG A 39 4.51 -4.14 -1.13
CA ARG A 39 4.07 -4.56 0.20
C ARG A 39 2.72 -5.27 0.15
N THR A 40 1.76 -4.78 -0.62
CA THR A 40 0.45 -5.45 -0.79
C THR A 40 0.63 -6.84 -1.41
N ILE A 41 1.53 -6.99 -2.38
CA ILE A 41 1.85 -8.28 -3.00
C ILE A 41 2.43 -9.24 -1.96
N ASP A 42 3.36 -8.80 -1.12
CA ASP A 42 3.97 -9.64 -0.07
C ASP A 42 2.93 -10.05 0.98
N GLN A 43 2.09 -9.12 1.43
CA GLN A 43 1.02 -9.40 2.38
C GLN A 43 -0.04 -10.34 1.80
N LEU A 44 -0.39 -10.15 0.53
CA LEU A 44 -1.32 -11.02 -0.20
C LEU A 44 -0.72 -12.43 -0.37
N ALA A 45 0.57 -12.54 -0.70
CA ALA A 45 1.25 -13.82 -0.76
C ALA A 45 1.21 -14.55 0.60
N ALA A 46 1.51 -13.84 1.70
CA ALA A 46 1.44 -14.38 3.06
C ALA A 46 0.03 -14.86 3.44
N LEU A 47 -1.00 -14.11 3.04
CA LEU A 47 -2.39 -14.48 3.25
C LEU A 47 -2.74 -15.75 2.46
N LEU A 48 -2.40 -15.81 1.17
CA LEU A 48 -2.66 -16.97 0.31
C LEU A 48 -1.99 -18.23 0.85
N ILE A 49 -0.76 -18.12 1.37
CA ILE A 49 -0.06 -19.23 2.03
C ILE A 49 -0.79 -19.68 3.29
N SER A 50 -1.27 -18.74 4.10
CA SER A 50 -2.00 -19.04 5.33
C SER A 50 -3.31 -19.77 5.03
N VAL A 51 -4.06 -19.32 4.01
CA VAL A 51 -5.27 -20.01 3.55
C VAL A 51 -4.92 -21.41 3.00
N SER A 52 -3.88 -21.53 2.17
CA SER A 52 -3.43 -22.81 1.62
C SER A 52 -3.12 -23.82 2.71
N ARG A 53 -2.38 -23.40 3.74
CA ARG A 53 -2.06 -24.24 4.91
C ARG A 53 -3.31 -24.61 5.70
N ASN A 54 -4.27 -23.70 5.84
CA ASN A 54 -5.54 -23.99 6.48
C ASN A 54 -6.35 -25.01 5.67
N ASN A 55 -6.44 -24.85 4.35
CA ASN A 55 -7.07 -25.83 3.47
C ASN A 55 -6.43 -27.21 3.61
N GLN A 56 -5.09 -27.29 3.66
CA GLN A 56 -4.38 -28.55 3.91
C GLN A 56 -4.78 -29.17 5.26
N TYR A 57 -4.87 -28.35 6.31
CA TYR A 57 -5.26 -28.80 7.65
C TYR A 57 -6.71 -29.33 7.68
N GLU A 58 -7.60 -28.70 6.92
CA GLU A 58 -8.99 -29.13 6.73
C GLU A 58 -9.14 -30.33 5.77
N GLY A 59 -8.06 -30.84 5.18
CA GLY A 59 -8.07 -31.93 4.19
C GLY A 59 -8.63 -31.52 2.82
N ARG A 60 -8.69 -30.22 2.54
CA ARG A 60 -9.04 -29.65 1.23
C ARG A 60 -7.80 -29.50 0.36
N ASP A 61 -8.00 -29.18 -0.92
CA ASP A 61 -6.90 -28.88 -1.83
C ASP A 61 -6.18 -27.58 -1.39
N PRO A 62 -4.90 -27.65 -0.97
CA PRO A 62 -4.14 -26.47 -0.56
C PRO A 62 -3.84 -25.52 -1.71
N ALA A 63 -3.86 -26.00 -2.96
CA ALA A 63 -3.63 -25.16 -4.12
C ALA A 63 -4.88 -24.36 -4.52
N CYS A 64 -6.07 -24.75 -4.06
CA CYS A 64 -7.32 -24.11 -4.44
C CYS A 64 -7.74 -23.06 -3.42
N ILE A 65 -7.77 -21.79 -3.83
CA ILE A 65 -8.25 -20.67 -3.03
C ILE A 65 -9.63 -20.25 -3.58
N PRO A 66 -10.70 -20.28 -2.77
CA PRO A 66 -12.04 -19.93 -3.23
C PRO A 66 -12.21 -18.42 -3.46
N ASP A 67 -13.06 -18.02 -4.42
CA ASP A 67 -13.35 -16.61 -4.80
C ASP A 67 -13.71 -15.69 -3.63
N ASN A 68 -14.30 -16.25 -2.58
CA ASN A 68 -14.65 -15.54 -1.35
C ASN A 68 -13.45 -14.74 -0.81
N LEU A 69 -12.24 -15.27 -0.94
CA LEU A 69 -11.00 -14.61 -0.51
C LEU A 69 -10.47 -13.55 -1.49
N ALA A 70 -11.04 -13.40 -2.69
CA ALA A 70 -10.71 -12.30 -3.59
C ALA A 70 -11.63 -11.08 -3.41
N SER A 71 -12.61 -11.18 -2.49
CA SER A 71 -13.61 -10.13 -2.21
C SER A 71 -13.05 -8.98 -1.37
N GLY A 72 -13.79 -7.86 -1.32
CA GLY A 72 -13.47 -6.66 -0.53
C GLY A 72 -13.19 -6.91 0.96
N PHE A 73 -13.53 -8.08 1.51
CA PHE A 73 -13.05 -8.51 2.83
C PHE A 73 -11.52 -8.62 2.92
N VAL A 74 -10.85 -9.12 1.88
CA VAL A 74 -9.39 -9.18 1.85
C VAL A 74 -8.77 -7.81 1.63
N ALA A 75 -9.45 -6.94 0.88
CA ALA A 75 -9.04 -5.55 0.75
C ALA A 75 -9.06 -4.85 2.12
N ASP A 76 -10.14 -5.03 2.89
CA ASP A 76 -10.28 -4.53 4.25
C ASP A 76 -9.25 -5.13 5.23
N LEU A 77 -9.05 -6.46 5.17
CA LEU A 77 -8.06 -7.17 5.99
C LEU A 77 -6.62 -6.67 5.76
N LEU A 78 -6.29 -6.34 4.50
CA LEU A 78 -4.98 -5.81 4.12
C LEU A 78 -4.88 -4.29 4.32
N GLY A 79 -6.00 -3.62 4.57
CA GLY A 79 -6.08 -2.17 4.69
C GLY A 79 -5.82 -1.44 3.36
N VAL A 80 -6.16 -2.07 2.23
CA VAL A 80 -5.95 -1.56 0.87
C VAL A 80 -7.27 -1.41 0.13
N ASP A 81 -7.29 -0.59 -0.92
CA ASP A 81 -8.45 -0.48 -1.80
C ASP A 81 -8.57 -1.71 -2.72
N ILE A 82 -9.78 -2.00 -3.20
CA ILE A 82 -10.05 -3.11 -4.11
C ILE A 82 -9.27 -2.99 -5.43
N GLY A 83 -9.02 -1.77 -5.90
CA GLY A 83 -8.14 -1.54 -7.05
C GLY A 83 -6.72 -2.02 -6.79
N MET A 84 -6.16 -1.67 -5.63
CA MET A 84 -4.81 -2.08 -5.22
C MET A 84 -4.70 -3.60 -5.04
N LEU A 85 -5.73 -4.22 -4.45
CA LEU A 85 -5.82 -5.67 -4.32
C LEU A 85 -5.87 -6.35 -5.69
N THR A 86 -6.63 -5.78 -6.62
CA THR A 86 -6.74 -6.29 -8.00
C THR A 86 -5.40 -6.20 -8.72
N ASP A 87 -4.70 -5.06 -8.63
CA ASP A 87 -3.36 -4.90 -9.19
C ASP A 87 -2.36 -5.91 -8.60
N ALA A 88 -2.41 -6.16 -7.28
CA ALA A 88 -1.54 -7.14 -6.63
C ALA A 88 -1.84 -8.57 -7.12
N LEU A 89 -3.11 -8.94 -7.27
CA LEU A 89 -3.52 -10.23 -7.83
C LEU A 89 -3.07 -10.40 -9.29
N ILE A 90 -3.21 -9.35 -10.10
CA ILE A 90 -2.73 -9.34 -11.48
C ILE A 90 -1.20 -9.51 -11.51
N ALA A 91 -0.46 -8.80 -10.65
CA ALA A 91 1.00 -8.91 -10.56
C ALA A 91 1.43 -10.34 -10.18
N LEU A 92 0.76 -10.98 -9.20
CA LEU A 92 1.01 -12.38 -8.84
C LEU A 92 0.71 -13.34 -10.00
N GLN A 93 -0.35 -13.07 -10.77
CA GLN A 93 -0.71 -13.87 -11.95
C GLN A 93 0.32 -13.72 -13.07
N GLN A 94 0.77 -12.49 -13.34
CA GLN A 94 1.83 -12.21 -14.33
C GLN A 94 3.16 -12.87 -13.94
N ARG A 95 3.47 -12.93 -12.64
CA ARG A 95 4.64 -13.64 -12.10
C ARG A 95 4.49 -15.18 -12.15
N GLY A 96 3.33 -15.70 -12.58
CA GLY A 96 3.08 -17.15 -12.69
C GLY A 96 2.92 -17.86 -11.34
N LEU A 97 2.58 -17.11 -10.29
CA LEU A 97 2.46 -17.61 -8.91
C LEU A 97 1.06 -18.11 -8.58
N VAL A 98 0.08 -17.46 -9.21
CA VAL A 98 -1.34 -17.79 -9.12
C VAL A 98 -1.95 -17.84 -10.51
N ARG A 99 -3.04 -18.59 -10.66
CA ARG A 99 -3.84 -18.65 -11.88
C ARG A 99 -5.31 -18.55 -11.50
N ALA A 100 -6.08 -17.77 -12.25
CA ALA A 100 -7.54 -17.81 -12.11
C ALA A 100 -8.07 -19.18 -12.57
N GLU A 101 -8.81 -19.87 -11.72
CA GLU A 101 -9.40 -21.18 -12.01
C GLU A 101 -10.86 -21.21 -11.57
N GLY A 102 -11.78 -21.16 -12.55
CA GLY A 102 -13.21 -21.11 -12.30
C GLY A 102 -13.60 -19.87 -11.49
N HIS A 103 -14.21 -20.11 -10.33
CA HIS A 103 -14.57 -19.09 -9.33
C HIS A 103 -13.53 -19.08 -8.20
N GLY A 104 -12.25 -19.00 -8.54
CA GLY A 104 -11.21 -19.06 -7.54
C GLY A 104 -9.83 -18.82 -8.13
N LEU A 105 -8.85 -18.94 -7.24
CA LEU A 105 -7.44 -18.77 -7.52
C LEU A 105 -6.72 -20.08 -7.22
N ARG A 106 -5.98 -20.59 -8.19
CA ARG A 106 -5.07 -21.72 -7.97
C ARG A 106 -3.66 -21.24 -7.75
N LEU A 107 -3.04 -21.66 -6.66
CA LEU A 107 -1.63 -21.44 -6.38
C LEU A 107 -0.81 -22.39 -7.26
N THR A 108 -0.04 -21.82 -8.19
CA THR A 108 0.78 -22.59 -9.13
C THR A 108 2.21 -22.77 -8.64
N ASN A 109 2.71 -21.83 -7.83
CA ASN A 109 4.07 -21.89 -7.31
C ASN A 109 4.14 -21.46 -5.84
N MET A 110 3.93 -22.43 -4.95
CA MET A 110 3.94 -22.21 -3.51
C MET A 110 5.31 -21.72 -3.00
N SER A 111 6.41 -22.31 -3.48
CA SER A 111 7.75 -21.93 -3.04
C SER A 111 8.12 -20.50 -3.41
N ALA A 112 7.64 -20.00 -4.55
CA ALA A 112 7.88 -18.61 -4.94
C ALA A 112 6.96 -17.63 -4.19
N LEU A 113 5.73 -18.02 -3.85
CA LEU A 113 4.87 -17.26 -2.93
C LEU A 113 5.52 -17.14 -1.54
N GLU A 114 6.08 -18.22 -1.00
CA GLU A 114 6.76 -18.21 0.29
C GLU A 114 8.00 -17.30 0.30
N ARG A 115 8.64 -17.09 -0.86
CA ARG A 115 9.76 -16.15 -0.99
C ARG A 115 9.32 -14.68 -1.07
N LEU A 116 8.11 -14.41 -1.52
CA LEU A 116 7.54 -13.06 -1.52
C LEU A 116 6.98 -12.68 -0.15
N ALA A 117 6.44 -13.65 0.60
CA ALA A 117 5.91 -13.44 1.94
C ALA A 117 7.01 -13.22 3.01
N SER A 118 7.95 -12.30 2.76
CA SER A 118 9.15 -12.05 3.59
C SER A 118 9.02 -10.90 4.58
#